data_AF-A0A943QGR4-F1
#
_entry.id   AF-A0A943QGR4-F1
#
_cell.length_a   1.000
_cell.length_b   1.000
_cell.length_c   1.000
_cell.angle_alpha   90.00
_cell.angle_beta   90.00
_cell.angle_gamma   90.00
#
_symmetry.space_group_name_H-M   'P 1'
#
loop_
_entity.id
_entity.type
_entity.pdbx_description
1 polymer ?
#
loop_
_entity_poly.entity_id
_entity_poly.type
_entity_poly.pdbx_seq_one_letter_code
_entity_poly.pdbx_strand_id
1 'polypeptide(L)' 'MSIEIISATHNGLDGMLVNVEVDINKGMPSFSIVGLPDASVKESKERVRSAIVNSGYEFP' A
#
# COMPACT_ATOMS: atom_id res chain seq x y z
N MET A 1 6.92 13.24 -2.41
CA MET A 1 5.61 13.95 -2.36
C MET A 1 4.71 13.03 -1.58
N SER A 2 4.29 13.45 -0.39
CA SER A 2 3.42 12.64 0.45
C SER A 2 1.95 12.96 0.18
N ILE A 3 1.14 11.91 0.12
CA ILE A 3 -0.32 11.96 0.00
C ILE A 3 -0.88 11.21 1.20
N GLU A 4 -1.87 11.80 1.87
CA GLU A 4 -2.63 11.17 2.95
C GLU A 4 -4.02 10.79 2.45
N ILE A 5 -4.45 9.56 2.74
CA ILE A 5 -5.73 9.01 2.32
C ILE A 5 -6.45 8.41 3.53
N ILE A 6 -7.70 8.82 3.75
CA ILE A 6 -8.56 8.19 4.76
C ILE A 6 -9.01 6.82 4.23
N SER A 7 -8.82 5.80 5.04
CA SER A 7 -9.20 4.41 4.77
C SER A 7 -9.87 3.80 6.01
N ALA A 8 -10.18 2.51 5.96
CA ALA A 8 -10.74 1.75 7.06
C ALA A 8 -10.05 0.39 7.20
N THR A 9 -9.97 -0.08 8.44
CA THR A 9 -9.55 -1.45 8.76
C THR A 9 -10.45 -2.02 9.86
N HIS A 10 -10.28 -3.29 10.19
CA HIS A 10 -10.96 -3.93 11.32
C HIS A 10 -9.96 -4.25 12.45
N ASN A 11 -10.41 -4.11 13.69
CA ASN A 11 -9.73 -4.62 14.87
C ASN A 11 -10.68 -5.56 15.61
N GLY A 12 -10.48 -6.87 15.46
CA GLY A 12 -11.46 -7.85 15.88
C GLY A 12 -12.76 -7.73 15.09
N LEU A 13 -13.86 -7.37 15.76
CA LEU A 13 -15.18 -7.18 15.15
C LEU A 13 -15.51 -5.71 14.84
N ASP A 14 -14.68 -4.78 15.31
CA ASP A 14 -14.93 -3.35 15.16
C ASP A 14 -14.23 -2.81 13.92
N GLY A 15 -14.94 -2.00 13.14
CA GLY A 15 -14.38 -1.20 12.07
C GLY A 15 -13.80 0.12 12.60
N MET A 16 -12.62 0.49 12.14
CA MET A 16 -11.97 1.75 12.51
C MET A 16 -11.44 2.47 11.27
N LEU A 17 -11.55 3.79 11.29
CA LEU A 17 -10.90 4.64 10.29
C LEU A 17 -9.40 4.64 10.55
N VAL A 18 -8.63 4.65 9.46
CA VAL A 18 -7.17 4.75 9.49
C VAL A 18 -6.70 5.72 8.43
N ASN A 19 -5.63 6.45 8.72
CA ASN A 19 -4.98 7.30 7.73
C ASN A 19 -3.79 6.53 7.13
N VAL A 20 -3.77 6.45 5.80
CA VAL A 20 -2.68 5.85 5.05
C VAL A 20 -1.87 6.97 4.41
N GLU A 21 -0.58 7.00 4.72
CA GLU A 21 0.36 7.93 4.13
C GLU A 21 1.19 7.21 3.05
N VAL A 22 1.33 7.85 1.90
CA VAL A 22 2.13 7.35 0.78
C VAL A 22 3.09 8.43 0.37
N ASP A 23 4.39 8.11 0.33
CA ASP A 23 5.41 9.02 -0.17
C ASP A 23 6.20 8.38 -1.32
N ILE A 24 6.43 9.18 -2.37
CA ILE A 24 7.18 8.79 -3.56
C ILE A 24 8.38 9.71 -3.72
N ASN A 25 9.57 9.09 -3.81
CA ASN A 25 10.85 9.76 -3.99
C ASN A 25 11.58 9.22 -5.23
N LYS A 26 12.44 10.06 -5.81
CA LYS A 26 13.37 9.64 -6.88
C LYS A 26 14.54 8.88 -6.26
N GLY A 27 14.93 7.76 -6.85
CA GLY A 27 16.06 6.96 -6.39
C GLY A 27 15.96 5.50 -6.81
N MET A 28 16.60 4.63 -6.03
CA MET A 28 16.48 3.18 -6.22
C MET A 28 15.02 2.75 -6.03
N PRO A 29 14.43 2.02 -7.00
CA PRO A 29 13.05 1.55 -6.88
C PRO A 29 12.88 0.65 -5.66
N SER A 30 11.96 1.03 -4.79
CA SER A 30 11.66 0.35 -3.54
C SER A 30 10.18 0.54 -3.22
N PHE A 31 9.51 -0.54 -2.85
CA PHE A 31 8.15 -0.50 -2.31
C PHE A 31 8.11 -1.20 -0.95
N SER A 32 7.97 -0.40 0.11
CA SER A 32 7.86 -0.82 1.49
C SER A 32 6.50 -0.42 2.08
N ILE A 33 5.98 -1.25 2.98
CA ILE A 33 4.80 -0.95 3.79
C ILE A 33 5.21 -1.12 5.25
N VAL A 34 5.02 -0.07 6.04
CA VAL A 34 5.41 0.00 7.47
C VAL A 34 4.19 0.40 8.31
N GLY A 35 4.34 0.46 9.64
CA GLY A 35 3.22 0.71 10.56
C GLY A 35 2.55 -0.57 11.08
N LEU A 36 3.35 -1.63 11.28
CA LEU A 36 2.90 -2.95 11.76
C LEU A 36 1.82 -3.62 10.86
N PRO A 37 1.96 -3.62 9.53
CA PRO A 37 1.01 -4.32 8.67
C PRO A 37 1.07 -5.83 8.89
N ASP A 38 -0.07 -6.48 8.75
CA ASP A 38 -0.16 -7.93 8.73
C ASP A 38 0.44 -8.53 7.44
N ALA A 39 0.48 -9.86 7.37
CA ALA A 39 1.02 -10.57 6.20
C ALA A 39 0.20 -10.29 4.92
N SER A 40 -1.12 -10.23 5.02
CA SER A 40 -2.02 -10.04 3.87
C SER A 40 -1.79 -8.67 3.21
N VAL A 41 -1.61 -7.63 4.01
CA VAL A 41 -1.27 -6.27 3.57
C VAL A 41 0.14 -6.25 2.96
N LYS A 42 1.13 -6.92 3.58
CA LYS A 42 2.48 -7.00 3.01
C LYS A 42 2.52 -7.71 1.66
N GLU A 43 1.73 -8.77 1.48
CA GLU A 43 1.63 -9.53 0.22
C GLU A 43 0.80 -8.80 -0.84
N SER A 44 -0.08 -7.88 -0.43
CA SER A 44 -0.91 -7.11 -1.36
C SER A 44 -0.10 -6.32 -2.38
N LYS A 45 1.12 -5.89 -2.02
CA LYS A 45 2.01 -5.16 -2.93
C LYS A 45 2.35 -5.93 -4.20
N GLU A 46 2.51 -7.27 -4.10
CA GLU A 46 2.80 -8.11 -5.27
C GLU A 46 1.55 -8.25 -6.15
N ARG A 47 0.37 -8.36 -5.55
CA ARG A 47 -0.91 -8.35 -6.28
C ARG A 47 -1.12 -7.04 -7.04
N VAL A 48 -0.84 -5.91 -6.39
CA VAL A 48 -0.93 -4.57 -6.99
C VAL A 48 0.07 -4.45 -8.14
N ARG A 49 1.33 -4.86 -7.94
CA ARG A 49 2.35 -4.89 -8.99
C ARG A 49 1.88 -5.69 -10.21
N SER A 50 1.41 -6.92 -10.00
CA SER A 50 0.91 -7.76 -11.10
C SER A 50 -0.27 -7.11 -11.82
N ALA A 51 -1.20 -6.49 -11.09
CA ALA A 51 -2.34 -5.80 -11.68
C ALA A 51 -1.92 -4.62 -12.57
N ILE A 52 -0.93 -3.82 -12.13
CA ILE A 52 -0.41 -2.68 -12.90
C ILE A 52 0.22 -3.15 -14.22
N VAL A 53 1.14 -4.12 -14.15
CA VAL A 53 1.82 -4.68 -15.34
C VAL A 53 0.82 -5.32 -16.30
N ASN A 54 -0.13 -6.12 -15.78
CA ASN A 54 -1.15 -6.77 -16.61
C ASN A 54 -2.15 -5.79 -17.23
N SER A 55 -2.22 -4.55 -16.71
CA SER A 55 -3.05 -3.48 -17.27
C SER A 55 -2.30 -2.65 -18.33
N GLY A 56 -1.07 -3.03 -18.70
CA GLY A 56 -0.27 -2.35 -19.72
C GLY A 56 0.51 -1.14 -19.21
N TYR A 57 0.63 -0.98 -17.90
CA TYR A 57 1.43 0.09 -17.28
C TYR A 57 2.78 -0.43 -16.79
N GLU A 58 3.75 0.46 -16.65
CA GLU A 58 5.07 0.13 -16.10
C GLU A 58 5.06 0.18 -14.56
N PHE A 59 5.84 -0.70 -13.93
CA PHE A 59 6.07 -0.78 -12.48
C PHE A 59 7.40 -1.46 -12.16
N PRO A 60 8.16 -1.06 -11.11
CA PRO A 60 7.98 0.11 -10.24
C PRO A 60 8.56 1.40 -10.84
#